data_AF-A0A3E0TU57-F1
#
_entry.id   AF-A0A3E0TU57-F1
#
_cell.length_a   1.000
_cell.length_b   1.000
_cell.length_c   1.000
_cell.angle_alpha   90.00
_cell.angle_beta   90.00
_cell.angle_gamma   90.00
#
_symmetry.space_group_name_H-M   'P 1'
#
loop_
_entity.id
_entity.type
_entity.pdbx_description
1 polymer ?
#
loop_
_entity_poly.entity_id
_entity_poly.type
_entity_poly.pdbx_seq_one_letter_code
_entity_poly.pdbx_strand_id
1 'polypeptide(L)'
;MLDYKNIIFYAVIPALIAGLFTLIPKIYDEVSEPEAKLEYSVLRGPSVEVSGQNKWIVMVKVENTGKKILSNVVAHIESSDTLEAIELTKSSGLSPQIDRENGLNLRVNRMHSNDFFTVSLMLTSSSRLIHPKIALRSDEVLGNLIIHTQDSSEFSVLGFLIPTLSVFIVASLVLRKSENGRAALVGFDKINSLFYIAAKMGISDIVQFLNVSDSNTTYLRFADLLVYKAINDESQKDNVIKGLKSLLLIGEVADSTIEHIERHIENLEEVMYNSEEIVRLKIQSHSIETSLELRNAID
;
A
#
# COMPACT_ATOMS: atom_id res chain seq x y z
N MET A 1 -12.41 -37.18 33.02
CA MET A 1 -11.82 -35.91 32.55
C MET A 1 -11.56 -36.07 31.07
N LEU A 2 -12.30 -35.37 30.20
CA LEU A 2 -11.97 -35.35 28.77
C LEU A 2 -10.67 -34.56 28.62
N ASP A 3 -9.65 -35.22 28.10
CA ASP A 3 -8.33 -34.62 27.90
C ASP A 3 -8.41 -33.68 26.68
N TYR A 4 -8.68 -32.41 26.93
CA TYR A 4 -8.83 -31.36 25.90
C TYR A 4 -7.66 -31.32 24.91
N LYS A 5 -6.47 -31.74 25.36
CA LYS A 5 -5.27 -31.85 24.52
C LYS A 5 -5.46 -32.87 23.40
N ASN A 6 -6.12 -34.00 23.69
CA ASN A 6 -6.42 -35.03 22.70
C ASN A 6 -7.52 -34.58 21.73
N ILE A 7 -8.52 -33.82 22.17
CA ILE A 7 -9.57 -33.31 21.28
C ILE A 7 -8.99 -32.30 20.28
N ILE A 8 -8.13 -31.39 20.74
CA ILE A 8 -7.48 -30.40 19.86
C ILE A 8 -6.55 -31.10 18.85
N PHE A 9 -5.75 -32.07 19.30
CA PHE A 9 -4.78 -32.73 18.42
C PHE A 9 -5.43 -33.70 17.42
N TYR A 10 -6.47 -34.43 17.83
CA TYR A 10 -7.07 -35.49 17.01
C TYR A 10 -8.31 -35.05 16.22
N ALA A 11 -8.99 -33.96 16.61
CA ALA A 11 -10.17 -33.48 15.88
C ALA A 11 -9.96 -32.10 15.24
N VAL A 12 -9.38 -31.14 15.97
CA VAL A 12 -9.29 -29.75 15.49
C VAL A 12 -8.17 -29.56 14.46
N ILE A 13 -6.96 -30.08 14.72
CA ILE A 13 -5.83 -29.97 13.77
C ILE A 13 -6.15 -30.64 12.43
N PRO A 14 -6.66 -31.90 12.38
CA PRO A 14 -7.01 -32.54 11.11
C PRO A 14 -8.14 -31.83 10.36
N ALA A 15 -9.14 -31.28 11.06
CA ALA A 15 -10.22 -30.52 10.43
C ALA A 15 -9.74 -29.17 9.87
N LEU A 16 -8.81 -28.49 10.55
CA LEU A 16 -8.17 -27.26 10.05
C LEU A 16 -7.32 -27.55 8.82
N ILE A 17 -6.51 -28.61 8.86
CA ILE A 17 -5.71 -29.05 7.72
C ILE A 17 -6.63 -29.41 6.55
N ALA A 18 -7.66 -30.23 6.76
CA ALA A 18 -8.63 -30.58 5.73
C ALA A 18 -9.34 -29.35 5.16
N GLY A 19 -9.74 -28.39 6.01
CA GLY A 19 -10.31 -27.12 5.58
C GLY A 19 -9.35 -26.29 4.72
N LEU A 20 -8.09 -26.16 5.13
CA LEU A 20 -7.03 -25.50 4.35
C LEU A 20 -6.81 -26.17 3.00
N PHE A 21 -6.71 -27.51 2.95
CA PHE A 21 -6.55 -28.26 1.71
C PHE A 21 -7.78 -28.20 0.80
N THR A 22 -8.96 -27.89 1.33
CA THR A 22 -10.17 -27.66 0.53
C THR A 22 -10.20 -26.24 -0.05
N LEU A 23 -9.66 -25.25 0.68
CA LEU A 23 -9.64 -23.85 0.27
C LEU A 23 -8.49 -23.51 -0.67
N ILE A 24 -7.29 -24.07 -0.45
CA ILE A 24 -6.09 -23.78 -1.24
C ILE A 24 -6.31 -23.97 -2.75
N PRO A 25 -6.87 -25.10 -3.24
CA PRO A 25 -7.11 -25.30 -4.67
C PRO A 25 -8.08 -24.25 -5.22
N LYS A 26 -9.14 -23.91 -4.48
CA LYS A 26 -10.13 -22.93 -4.92
C LYS A 26 -9.57 -21.51 -4.99
N ILE A 27 -8.70 -21.13 -4.05
CA ILE A 27 -7.97 -19.85 -4.08
C ILE A 27 -6.95 -19.85 -5.21
N TYR A 28 -6.24 -20.95 -5.42
CA TYR A 28 -5.30 -21.10 -6.52
C TYR A 28 -6.02 -20.98 -7.87
N ASP A 29 -7.19 -21.62 -8.02
CA ASP A 29 -8.02 -21.54 -9.22
C ASP A 29 -8.46 -20.10 -9.45
N GLU A 30 -9.01 -19.40 -8.46
CA GLU A 30 -9.47 -18.01 -8.61
C GLU A 30 -8.34 -17.01 -8.91
N VAL A 31 -7.15 -17.19 -8.33
CA VAL A 31 -5.97 -16.34 -8.56
C VAL A 31 -5.26 -16.67 -9.88
N SER A 32 -5.30 -17.95 -10.28
CA SER A 32 -4.65 -18.43 -11.49
C SER A 32 -5.58 -18.41 -12.70
N GLU A 33 -6.89 -18.23 -12.50
CA GLU A 33 -7.85 -18.17 -13.60
C GLU A 33 -7.48 -16.98 -14.51
N PRO A 34 -7.21 -17.24 -15.80
CA PRO A 34 -6.81 -16.20 -16.71
C PRO A 34 -8.02 -15.27 -16.96
N GLU A 35 -7.99 -14.11 -16.31
CA GLU A 35 -8.99 -13.06 -16.52
C GLU A 35 -8.83 -12.44 -17.91
N ALA A 36 -9.94 -12.25 -18.62
CA ALA A 36 -9.98 -11.48 -19.85
C ALA A 36 -10.15 -10.00 -19.50
N LYS A 37 -9.24 -9.13 -19.98
CA LYS A 37 -9.36 -7.67 -19.84
C LYS A 37 -8.97 -7.02 -21.14
N LEU A 38 -9.85 -6.17 -21.65
CA LEU A 38 -9.64 -5.41 -22.86
C LEU A 38 -9.82 -3.94 -22.52
N GLU A 39 -8.80 -3.15 -22.78
CA GLU A 39 -8.74 -1.78 -22.33
C GLU A 39 -8.35 -0.85 -23.49
N TYR A 40 -8.83 0.38 -23.44
CA TYR A 40 -8.38 1.41 -24.37
C TYR A 40 -8.14 2.75 -23.70
N SER A 41 -7.21 3.50 -24.28
CA SER A 41 -6.92 4.87 -23.90
C SER A 41 -6.91 5.78 -25.12
N VAL A 42 -7.31 7.04 -24.90
CA VAL A 42 -7.41 8.05 -25.95
C VAL A 42 -6.49 9.22 -25.59
N LEU A 43 -5.50 9.47 -26.42
CA LEU A 43 -4.55 10.56 -26.28
C LEU A 43 -4.76 11.58 -27.39
N ARG A 44 -4.79 12.86 -27.02
CA ARG A 44 -5.00 13.97 -27.95
C ARG A 44 -3.70 14.75 -28.15
N GLY A 45 -3.33 14.95 -29.41
CA GLY A 45 -2.26 15.84 -29.83
C GLY A 45 -2.70 17.32 -29.91
N PRO A 46 -1.73 18.24 -30.06
CA PRO A 46 -2.02 19.66 -30.20
C PRO A 46 -2.84 19.96 -31.46
N SER A 47 -3.55 21.09 -31.43
CA SER A 47 -4.31 21.61 -32.55
C SER A 47 -3.47 22.47 -33.47
N VAL A 48 -3.57 22.26 -34.78
CA VAL A 48 -2.95 23.14 -35.78
C VAL A 48 -4.02 23.69 -36.70
N GLU A 49 -4.14 25.01 -36.75
CA GLU A 49 -5.03 25.67 -37.70
C GLU A 49 -4.33 25.75 -39.06
N VAL A 50 -4.95 25.19 -40.10
CA VAL A 50 -4.46 25.21 -41.47
C VAL A 50 -5.62 25.58 -42.39
N SER A 51 -5.49 26.68 -43.13
CA SER A 51 -6.50 27.12 -44.11
C SER A 51 -7.91 27.32 -43.52
N GLY A 52 -8.00 27.81 -42.28
CA GLY A 52 -9.28 28.05 -41.58
C GLY A 52 -9.97 26.79 -41.06
N GLN A 53 -9.28 25.64 -41.09
CA GLN A 53 -9.72 24.39 -40.48
C GLN A 53 -8.75 23.99 -39.37
N ASN A 54 -9.28 23.45 -38.28
CA ASN A 54 -8.45 22.92 -37.21
C ASN A 54 -8.15 21.45 -37.47
N LYS A 55 -6.87 21.10 -37.43
CA LYS A 55 -6.36 19.73 -37.56
C LYS A 55 -5.83 19.25 -36.22
N TRP A 56 -6.10 17.99 -35.91
CA TRP A 56 -5.70 17.39 -34.64
C TRP A 56 -5.38 15.91 -34.84
N ILE A 57 -4.44 15.42 -34.04
CA ILE A 57 -4.09 14.01 -34.00
C ILE A 57 -4.77 13.40 -32.79
N VAL A 58 -5.50 12.31 -32.99
CA VAL A 58 -6.07 11.48 -31.92
C VAL A 58 -5.43 10.11 -31.99
N MET A 59 -4.83 9.66 -30.90
CA MET A 59 -4.28 8.32 -30.78
C MET A 59 -5.19 7.49 -29.89
N VAL A 60 -5.62 6.34 -30.39
CA VAL A 60 -6.38 5.34 -29.65
C VAL A 60 -5.50 4.13 -29.46
N LYS A 61 -5.07 3.85 -28.22
CA LYS A 61 -4.35 2.62 -27.89
C LYS A 61 -5.35 1.60 -27.36
N VAL A 62 -5.32 0.39 -27.90
CA VAL A 62 -6.11 -0.76 -27.45
C VAL A 62 -5.15 -1.84 -26.98
N GLU A 63 -5.40 -2.40 -25.80
CA GLU A 63 -4.50 -3.34 -25.14
C GLU A 63 -5.26 -4.46 -24.42
N ASN A 64 -4.71 -5.66 -24.45
CA ASN A 64 -5.19 -6.80 -23.67
C ASN A 64 -4.37 -6.88 -22.40
N THR A 65 -4.84 -6.26 -21.34
CA THR A 65 -4.19 -6.28 -20.02
C THR A 65 -4.53 -7.55 -19.23
N GLY A 66 -5.39 -8.41 -19.78
CA GLY A 66 -5.75 -9.70 -19.21
C GLY A 66 -4.68 -10.76 -19.45
N LYS A 67 -4.78 -11.87 -18.69
CA LYS A 67 -3.95 -13.07 -18.91
C LYS A 67 -4.54 -13.99 -19.99
N LYS A 68 -5.84 -13.86 -20.26
CA LYS A 68 -6.53 -14.64 -21.29
C LYS A 68 -6.26 -14.09 -22.68
N ILE A 69 -6.17 -14.99 -23.67
CA ILE A 69 -6.12 -14.60 -25.07
C ILE A 69 -7.52 -14.16 -25.50
N LEU A 70 -7.62 -13.01 -26.15
CA LEU A 70 -8.88 -12.47 -26.65
C LEU A 70 -9.07 -12.79 -28.13
N SER A 71 -10.31 -13.11 -28.50
CA SER A 71 -10.69 -13.50 -29.86
C SER A 71 -11.59 -12.44 -30.47
N ASN A 72 -11.45 -12.22 -31.78
CA ASN A 72 -12.27 -11.29 -32.54
C ASN A 72 -12.41 -9.90 -31.89
N VAL A 73 -11.29 -9.30 -31.50
CA VAL A 73 -11.26 -7.95 -30.97
C VAL A 73 -11.68 -6.98 -32.07
N VAL A 74 -12.73 -6.20 -31.83
CA VAL A 74 -13.26 -5.19 -32.73
C VAL A 74 -13.27 -3.84 -32.02
N ALA A 75 -12.55 -2.88 -32.58
CA ALA A 75 -12.62 -1.48 -32.20
C ALA A 75 -13.38 -0.71 -33.28
N HIS A 76 -14.49 -0.10 -32.90
CA HIS A 76 -15.30 0.76 -33.74
C HIS A 76 -15.10 2.21 -33.31
N ILE A 77 -14.61 3.05 -34.22
CA ILE A 77 -14.32 4.46 -33.96
C ILE A 77 -15.19 5.31 -34.90
N GLU A 78 -16.08 6.09 -34.29
CA GLU A 78 -16.99 7.00 -34.97
C GLU A 78 -16.60 8.44 -34.67
N SER A 79 -16.47 9.27 -35.70
CA SER A 79 -16.17 10.70 -35.57
C SER A 79 -17.04 11.50 -36.52
N SER A 80 -17.50 12.68 -36.07
CA SER A 80 -18.17 13.67 -36.92
C SER A 80 -17.20 14.50 -37.75
N ASP A 81 -15.90 14.45 -37.43
CA ASP A 81 -14.86 15.20 -38.11
C ASP A 81 -14.34 14.43 -39.34
N THR A 82 -13.82 15.15 -40.35
CA THR A 82 -13.31 14.51 -41.56
C THR A 82 -11.96 13.85 -41.29
N LEU A 83 -11.87 12.55 -41.58
CA LEU A 83 -10.66 11.76 -41.40
C LEU A 83 -9.71 11.95 -42.60
N GLU A 84 -8.56 12.58 -42.36
CA GLU A 84 -7.55 12.81 -43.40
C GLU A 84 -6.53 11.67 -43.52
N ALA A 85 -6.08 11.14 -42.38
CA ALA A 85 -5.05 10.11 -42.35
C ALA A 85 -5.27 9.12 -41.21
N ILE A 86 -4.82 7.88 -41.44
CA ILE A 86 -4.83 6.80 -40.46
C ILE A 86 -3.45 6.14 -40.48
N GLU A 87 -2.84 6.01 -39.32
CA GLU A 87 -1.63 5.22 -39.13
C GLU A 87 -1.86 4.18 -38.04
N LEU A 88 -1.32 2.98 -38.25
CA LEU A 88 -1.52 1.83 -37.37
C LEU A 88 -0.15 1.33 -36.88
N THR A 89 0.04 1.39 -35.58
CA THR A 89 1.17 0.78 -34.88
C THR A 89 0.68 -0.43 -34.10
N LYS A 90 1.46 -1.50 -34.02
CA LYS A 90 1.00 -2.77 -33.41
C LYS A 90 2.14 -3.56 -32.79
N SER A 91 1.82 -4.42 -31.83
CA SER A 91 2.75 -5.44 -31.33
C SER A 91 3.08 -6.45 -32.43
N SER A 92 4.25 -7.09 -32.29
CA SER A 92 4.75 -8.07 -33.26
C SER A 92 3.78 -9.25 -33.37
N GLY A 93 3.46 -9.66 -34.59
CA GLY A 93 2.55 -10.80 -34.85
C GLY A 93 1.07 -10.44 -34.98
N LEU A 94 0.66 -9.23 -34.60
CA LEU A 94 -0.70 -8.76 -34.87
C LEU A 94 -0.88 -8.36 -36.33
N SER A 95 -2.07 -8.58 -36.88
CA SER A 95 -2.46 -8.09 -38.21
C SER A 95 -3.87 -7.52 -38.19
N PRO A 96 -4.05 -6.29 -37.67
CA PRO A 96 -5.35 -5.63 -37.65
C PRO A 96 -5.84 -5.38 -39.07
N GLN A 97 -7.09 -5.76 -39.34
CA GLN A 97 -7.80 -5.46 -40.58
C GLN A 97 -8.58 -4.17 -40.39
N ILE A 98 -8.48 -3.25 -41.37
CA ILE A 98 -9.16 -1.96 -41.35
C ILE A 98 -10.29 -1.98 -42.36
N ASP A 99 -11.48 -1.64 -41.91
CA ASP A 99 -12.67 -1.42 -42.73
C ASP A 99 -13.23 -0.02 -42.46
N ARG A 100 -13.70 0.64 -43.52
CA ARG A 100 -14.16 2.04 -43.54
C ARG A 100 -15.62 2.21 -43.98
N GLU A 101 -16.36 1.13 -44.25
CA GLU A 101 -17.70 1.23 -44.84
C GLU A 101 -18.71 1.98 -43.95
N ASN A 102 -18.59 1.92 -42.62
CA ASN A 102 -19.47 2.59 -41.66
C ASN A 102 -18.67 3.09 -40.44
N GLY A 103 -17.82 4.10 -40.64
CA GLY A 103 -16.84 4.53 -39.63
C GLY A 103 -15.58 3.64 -39.65
N LEU A 104 -14.65 3.88 -38.73
CA LEU A 104 -13.39 3.14 -38.71
C LEU A 104 -13.53 1.88 -37.86
N ASN A 105 -13.57 0.73 -38.53
CA ASN A 105 -13.61 -0.58 -37.91
C ASN A 105 -12.22 -1.23 -37.97
N LEU A 106 -11.70 -1.61 -36.82
CA LEU A 106 -10.44 -2.34 -36.67
C LEU A 106 -10.73 -3.71 -36.08
N ARG A 107 -10.36 -4.77 -36.80
CA ARG A 107 -10.55 -6.15 -36.35
C ARG A 107 -9.22 -6.86 -36.18
N VAL A 108 -9.04 -7.49 -35.03
CA VAL A 108 -7.92 -8.38 -34.71
C VAL A 108 -8.48 -9.74 -34.33
N ASN A 109 -8.10 -10.79 -35.05
CA ASN A 109 -8.65 -12.13 -34.82
C ASN A 109 -8.25 -12.70 -33.46
N ARG A 110 -7.01 -12.43 -33.02
CA ARG A 110 -6.45 -12.98 -31.79
C ARG A 110 -5.46 -12.02 -31.18
N MET A 111 -5.56 -11.80 -29.87
CA MET A 111 -4.75 -10.84 -29.13
C MET A 111 -4.26 -11.49 -27.83
N HIS A 112 -2.95 -11.73 -27.71
CA HIS A 112 -2.34 -12.34 -26.53
C HIS A 112 -2.28 -11.36 -25.36
N SER A 113 -1.92 -11.86 -24.18
CA SER A 113 -1.70 -11.01 -23.01
C SER A 113 -0.62 -9.97 -23.32
N ASN A 114 -0.89 -8.71 -23.01
CA ASN A 114 -0.08 -7.52 -23.27
C ASN A 114 0.13 -7.18 -24.76
N ASP A 115 -0.60 -7.84 -25.67
CA ASP A 115 -0.65 -7.35 -27.05
C ASP A 115 -1.37 -6.01 -27.10
N PHE A 116 -0.94 -5.15 -28.03
CA PHE A 116 -1.55 -3.85 -28.22
C PHE A 116 -1.53 -3.43 -29.70
N PHE A 117 -2.48 -2.58 -30.05
CA PHE A 117 -2.41 -1.80 -31.28
C PHE A 117 -2.82 -0.36 -31.00
N THR A 118 -2.19 0.56 -31.70
CA THR A 118 -2.43 2.00 -31.60
C THR A 118 -2.84 2.51 -32.96
N VAL A 119 -3.95 3.22 -32.99
CA VAL A 119 -4.46 3.88 -34.20
C VAL A 119 -4.34 5.37 -34.03
N SER A 120 -3.55 6.00 -34.90
CA SER A 120 -3.40 7.44 -34.99
C SER A 120 -4.31 7.97 -36.10
N LEU A 121 -5.19 8.89 -35.74
CA LEU A 121 -6.18 9.49 -36.62
C LEU A 121 -5.87 10.98 -36.76
N MET A 122 -5.76 11.45 -38.00
CA MET A 122 -5.73 12.87 -38.30
C MET A 122 -7.14 13.32 -38.65
N LEU A 123 -7.73 14.11 -37.76
CA LEU A 123 -9.09 14.64 -37.89
C LEU A 123 -9.03 16.13 -38.24
N THR A 124 -9.92 16.56 -39.12
CA THR A 124 -10.06 17.95 -39.52
C THR A 124 -11.49 18.41 -39.27
N SER A 125 -11.64 19.58 -38.64
CA SER A 125 -12.94 20.15 -38.29
C SER A 125 -12.99 21.65 -38.55
N SER A 126 -14.15 22.13 -39.00
CA SER A 126 -14.46 23.55 -39.14
C SER A 126 -14.91 24.20 -37.82
N SER A 127 -15.09 23.40 -36.75
CA SER A 127 -15.55 23.87 -35.44
C SER A 127 -14.64 23.32 -34.31
N ARG A 128 -15.03 23.52 -33.04
CA ARG A 128 -14.31 22.91 -31.90
C ARG A 128 -14.48 21.39 -31.93
N LEU A 129 -13.38 20.67 -31.71
CA LEU A 129 -13.30 19.21 -31.75
C LEU A 129 -14.41 18.51 -30.94
N ILE A 130 -15.06 17.53 -31.56
CA ILE A 130 -15.92 16.55 -30.89
C ILE A 130 -15.11 15.27 -30.70
N HIS A 131 -15.08 14.73 -29.48
CA HIS A 131 -14.34 13.49 -29.20
C HIS A 131 -14.91 12.32 -30.03
N PRO A 132 -14.07 11.50 -30.68
CA PRO A 132 -14.56 10.32 -31.36
C PRO A 132 -15.18 9.36 -30.33
N LYS A 133 -16.33 8.80 -30.69
CA LYS A 133 -16.97 7.73 -29.92
C LYS A 133 -16.26 6.43 -30.25
N ILE A 134 -15.89 5.68 -29.23
CA ILE A 134 -15.16 4.43 -29.38
C ILE A 134 -15.98 3.34 -28.69
N ALA A 135 -16.29 2.29 -29.44
CA ALA A 135 -16.86 1.06 -28.92
C ALA A 135 -15.84 -0.07 -29.14
N LEU A 136 -15.51 -0.78 -28.07
CA LEU A 136 -14.50 -1.82 -28.09
C LEU A 136 -15.10 -3.11 -27.52
N ARG A 137 -14.86 -4.24 -28.19
CA ARG A 137 -15.33 -5.56 -27.73
C ARG A 137 -14.41 -6.67 -28.22
N SER A 138 -14.38 -7.77 -27.48
CA SER A 138 -13.96 -9.09 -27.95
C SER A 138 -15.10 -10.09 -27.73
N ASP A 139 -14.92 -11.34 -28.14
CA ASP A 139 -15.89 -12.40 -27.84
C ASP A 139 -15.98 -12.69 -26.33
N GLU A 140 -14.90 -12.45 -25.58
CA GLU A 140 -14.82 -12.72 -24.15
C GLU A 140 -15.27 -11.53 -23.28
N VAL A 141 -14.97 -10.29 -23.67
CA VAL A 141 -15.21 -9.10 -22.83
C VAL A 141 -15.55 -7.85 -23.64
N LEU A 142 -16.31 -6.93 -23.01
CA LEU A 142 -16.46 -5.57 -23.48
C LEU A 142 -15.22 -4.75 -23.09
N GLY A 143 -14.80 -3.84 -23.96
CA GLY A 143 -13.63 -3.00 -23.73
C GLY A 143 -13.94 -1.83 -22.79
N ASN A 144 -13.09 -1.62 -21.80
CA ASN A 144 -13.23 -0.54 -20.83
C ASN A 144 -12.31 0.65 -21.15
N LEU A 145 -12.82 1.86 -20.96
CA LEU A 145 -12.03 3.09 -21.06
C LEU A 145 -11.14 3.21 -19.82
N ILE A 146 -9.82 3.22 -19.98
CA ILE A 146 -8.92 3.66 -18.92
C ILE A 146 -8.81 5.18 -19.01
N ILE A 147 -9.41 5.86 -18.04
CA ILE A 147 -9.01 7.22 -17.70
C ILE A 147 -7.83 7.04 -16.76
N HIS A 148 -6.65 7.60 -17.09
CA HIS A 148 -5.52 7.63 -16.14
C HIS A 148 -5.85 8.59 -14.99
N THR A 149 -6.76 8.17 -14.12
CA THR A 149 -6.94 8.66 -12.77
C THR A 149 -6.10 7.76 -11.87
N GLN A 150 -5.09 8.33 -11.21
CA GLN A 150 -4.53 7.70 -10.01
C GLN A 150 -5.70 7.55 -9.04
N ASP A 151 -6.24 6.35 -8.84
CA ASP A 151 -6.64 5.92 -7.50
C ASP A 151 -7.06 4.47 -7.34
N SER A 152 -6.81 4.02 -6.10
CA SER A 152 -7.52 3.04 -5.28
C SER A 152 -8.06 1.75 -5.94
N SER A 153 -7.43 0.65 -5.53
CA SER A 153 -7.86 -0.74 -5.68
C SER A 153 -9.37 -0.95 -5.47
N GLU A 154 -10.05 -1.41 -6.52
CA GLU A 154 -11.42 -1.91 -6.44
C GLU A 154 -11.48 -3.34 -5.87
N PHE A 155 -12.53 -3.56 -5.09
CA PHE A 155 -12.84 -4.76 -4.32
C PHE A 155 -13.14 -5.97 -5.21
N SER A 156 -12.37 -7.04 -5.02
CA SER A 156 -12.70 -8.41 -5.45
C SER A 156 -13.28 -9.20 -4.27
N VAL A 157 -14.11 -10.19 -4.57
CA VAL A 157 -14.88 -11.08 -3.66
C VAL A 157 -14.00 -11.82 -2.61
N LEU A 158 -12.66 -11.78 -2.76
CA LEU A 158 -11.68 -12.05 -1.70
C LEU A 158 -11.85 -11.18 -0.43
N GLY A 159 -12.50 -10.03 -0.54
CA GLY A 159 -12.79 -9.11 0.56
C GLY A 159 -13.75 -9.65 1.63
N PHE A 160 -14.43 -10.79 1.41
CA PHE A 160 -15.31 -11.40 2.41
C PHE A 160 -14.64 -12.54 3.20
N LEU A 161 -13.65 -13.22 2.61
CA LEU A 161 -12.92 -14.32 3.26
C LEU A 161 -11.70 -13.84 4.04
N ILE A 162 -11.01 -12.78 3.60
CA ILE A 162 -9.85 -12.24 4.33
C ILE A 162 -10.26 -11.68 5.71
N PRO A 163 -11.34 -10.90 5.87
CA PRO A 163 -11.74 -10.42 7.19
C PRO A 163 -12.24 -11.54 8.09
N THR A 164 -12.98 -12.52 7.55
CA THR A 164 -13.50 -13.63 8.36
C THR A 164 -12.39 -14.59 8.80
N LEU A 165 -11.41 -14.89 7.95
CA LEU A 165 -10.23 -15.67 8.35
C LEU A 165 -9.35 -14.87 9.31
N SER A 166 -9.19 -13.55 9.09
CA SER A 166 -8.40 -12.69 9.98
C SER A 166 -9.07 -12.56 11.35
N VAL A 167 -10.39 -12.37 11.40
CA VAL A 167 -11.17 -12.34 12.65
C VAL A 167 -11.15 -13.71 13.32
N PHE A 168 -11.20 -14.81 12.58
CA PHE A 168 -11.08 -16.16 13.15
C PHE A 168 -9.68 -16.47 13.68
N ILE A 169 -8.62 -16.04 12.98
CA ILE A 169 -7.23 -16.16 13.44
C ILE A 169 -6.99 -15.29 14.67
N VAL A 170 -7.45 -14.04 14.65
CA VAL A 170 -7.34 -13.12 15.78
C VAL A 170 -8.17 -13.63 16.96
N ALA A 171 -9.42 -14.06 16.75
CA ALA A 171 -10.26 -14.63 17.81
C ALA A 171 -9.68 -15.94 18.35
N SER A 172 -9.12 -16.80 17.49
CA SER A 172 -8.47 -18.05 17.92
C SER A 172 -7.17 -17.77 18.66
N LEU A 173 -6.37 -16.79 18.25
CA LEU A 173 -5.17 -16.34 18.98
C LEU A 173 -5.53 -15.71 20.32
N VAL A 174 -6.59 -14.90 20.37
CA VAL A 174 -7.12 -14.30 21.60
C VAL A 174 -7.63 -15.38 22.55
N LEU A 175 -8.36 -16.38 22.06
CA LEU A 175 -8.84 -17.50 22.87
C LEU A 175 -7.70 -18.41 23.37
N ARG A 176 -6.70 -18.70 22.53
CA ARG A 176 -5.53 -19.51 22.92
C ARG A 176 -4.61 -18.77 23.90
N LYS A 177 -4.56 -17.45 23.84
CA LYS A 177 -3.79 -16.59 24.76
C LYS A 177 -4.61 -16.25 26.05
N SER A 178 -5.93 -16.36 25.99
CA SER A 178 -6.85 -16.22 27.12
C SER A 178 -6.80 -17.41 28.10
N GLU A 179 -6.50 -18.63 27.63
CA GLU A 179 -6.25 -19.77 28.54
C GLU A 179 -4.99 -19.55 29.40
N ASN A 180 -4.08 -18.66 28.99
CA ASN A 180 -2.91 -18.20 29.75
C ASN A 180 -3.10 -16.82 30.42
N GLY A 181 -4.34 -16.31 30.50
CA GLY A 181 -4.65 -15.08 31.26
C GLY A 181 -4.15 -13.76 30.65
N ARG A 182 -3.72 -13.73 29.39
CA ARG A 182 -3.24 -12.49 28.74
C ARG A 182 -4.23 -12.02 27.67
N ALA A 183 -5.15 -11.16 28.08
CA ALA A 183 -6.03 -10.41 27.18
C ALA A 183 -5.21 -9.64 26.13
N ALA A 184 -5.79 -9.42 24.96
CA ALA A 184 -5.19 -8.69 23.85
C ALA A 184 -4.73 -7.29 24.28
N LEU A 185 -3.44 -7.16 24.60
CA LEU A 185 -2.83 -5.87 24.86
C LEU A 185 -2.45 -5.26 23.53
N VAL A 186 -2.99 -4.06 23.31
CA VAL A 186 -2.54 -3.03 22.37
C VAL A 186 -1.03 -3.15 22.21
N GLY A 187 -0.58 -3.55 21.02
CA GLY A 187 0.84 -3.65 20.69
C GLY A 187 1.56 -2.33 20.96
N PHE A 188 2.86 -2.43 21.22
CA PHE A 188 3.74 -1.29 21.49
C PHE A 188 3.76 -0.35 20.28
N ASP A 189 2.94 0.70 20.29
CA ASP A 189 2.99 1.72 19.25
C ASP A 189 4.13 2.69 19.57
N LYS A 190 5.20 2.58 18.76
CA LYS A 190 6.42 3.39 18.84
C LYS A 190 6.09 4.88 18.92
N ILE A 191 5.23 5.40 18.04
CA ILE A 191 4.94 6.84 17.96
C ILE A 191 4.23 7.29 19.23
N ASN A 192 3.25 6.52 19.70
CA ASN A 192 2.53 6.82 20.93
C ASN A 192 3.42 6.77 22.17
N SER A 193 4.43 5.91 22.18
CA SER A 193 5.41 5.82 23.28
C SER A 193 6.34 7.04 23.28
N LEU A 194 6.88 7.40 22.12
CA LEU A 194 7.71 8.60 21.95
C LEU A 194 6.93 9.89 22.28
N PHE A 195 5.69 9.97 21.81
CA PHE A 195 4.79 11.08 22.10
C PHE A 195 4.54 11.22 23.60
N TYR A 196 4.24 10.11 24.28
CA TYR A 196 3.99 10.12 25.71
C TYR A 196 5.24 10.55 26.50
N ILE A 197 6.43 10.03 26.15
CA ILE A 197 7.69 10.46 26.76
C ILE A 197 7.88 11.98 26.61
N ALA A 198 7.77 12.51 25.38
CA ALA A 198 7.94 13.93 25.13
C ALA A 198 6.90 14.80 25.88
N ALA A 199 5.64 14.35 25.92
CA ALA A 199 4.56 15.04 26.60
C ALA A 199 4.74 15.04 28.12
N LYS A 200 5.13 13.90 28.72
CA LYS A 200 5.37 13.78 30.16
C LYS A 200 6.56 14.61 30.62
N MET A 201 7.59 14.73 29.79
CA MET A 201 8.76 15.58 30.05
C MET A 201 8.49 17.07 29.77
N GLY A 202 7.31 17.43 29.25
CA GLY A 202 6.95 18.83 29.00
C GLY A 202 7.64 19.48 27.81
N ILE A 203 8.17 18.69 26.86
CA ILE A 203 8.96 19.21 25.73
C ILE A 203 8.04 19.47 24.52
N SER A 204 7.29 20.56 24.57
CA SER A 204 6.22 20.92 23.62
C SER A 204 6.65 20.90 22.14
N ASP A 205 7.88 21.34 21.86
CA ASP A 205 8.37 21.47 20.49
C ASP A 205 8.56 20.10 19.82
N ILE A 206 9.00 19.11 20.60
CA ILE A 206 9.17 17.73 20.15
C ILE A 206 7.80 17.05 20.00
N VAL A 207 6.86 17.33 20.90
CA VAL A 207 5.46 16.84 20.78
C VAL A 207 4.81 17.32 19.48
N GLN A 208 4.99 18.60 19.14
CA GLN A 208 4.49 19.15 17.87
C GLN A 208 5.16 18.50 16.65
N PHE A 209 6.48 18.30 16.71
CA PHE A 209 7.23 17.62 15.65
C PHE A 209 6.74 16.17 15.43
N LEU A 210 6.45 15.44 16.51
CA LEU A 210 5.95 14.06 16.42
C LEU A 210 4.52 13.96 15.87
N ASN A 211 3.67 14.96 16.11
CA ASN A 211 2.31 15.01 15.55
C ASN A 211 2.27 15.27 14.03
N VAL A 212 3.28 15.96 13.49
CA VAL A 212 3.36 16.32 12.06
C VAL A 212 4.19 15.31 11.26
N SER A 213 5.04 14.52 11.92
CA SER A 213 5.93 13.57 11.25
C SER A 213 5.23 12.22 11.03
N ASP A 214 4.95 11.88 9.76
CA ASP A 214 4.36 10.60 9.33
C ASP A 214 5.26 9.39 9.65
N SER A 215 5.27 8.94 10.90
CA SER A 215 5.82 7.68 11.42
C SER A 215 7.33 7.41 11.31
N ASN A 216 8.09 8.28 10.63
CA ASN A 216 9.49 8.04 10.30
C ASN A 216 10.51 8.44 11.40
N THR A 217 10.05 8.73 12.63
CA THR A 217 10.96 9.02 13.74
C THR A 217 11.47 7.72 14.35
N THR A 218 12.80 7.56 14.35
CA THR A 218 13.50 6.45 15.01
C THR A 218 13.84 6.82 16.45
N TYR A 219 14.06 5.82 17.31
CA TYR A 219 14.51 6.04 18.70
C TYR A 219 15.82 6.83 18.76
N LEU A 220 16.75 6.54 17.85
CA LEU A 220 18.02 7.27 17.71
C LEU A 220 17.78 8.75 17.40
N ARG A 221 16.97 9.05 16.36
CA ARG A 221 16.66 10.43 15.97
C ARG A 221 15.92 11.18 17.07
N PHE A 222 15.04 10.49 17.81
CA PHE A 222 14.35 11.07 18.95
C PHE A 222 15.30 11.39 20.11
N ALA A 223 16.25 10.50 20.41
CA ALA A 223 17.31 10.78 21.40
C ALA A 223 18.16 11.99 20.98
N ASP A 224 18.51 12.11 19.71
CA ASP A 224 19.26 13.27 19.19
C ASP A 224 18.47 14.57 19.31
N LEU A 225 17.16 14.55 19.07
CA LEU A 225 16.28 15.72 19.24
C LEU A 225 16.21 16.15 20.71
N LEU A 226 16.13 15.20 21.64
CA LEU A 226 16.14 15.46 23.08
C LEU A 226 17.45 16.14 23.49
N VAL A 227 18.59 15.60 23.08
CA VAL A 227 19.92 16.17 23.38
C VAL A 227 20.09 17.55 22.76
N TYR A 228 19.68 17.73 21.51
CA TYR A 228 19.69 19.04 20.86
C TYR A 228 18.88 20.07 21.67
N LYS A 229 17.75 19.67 22.26
CA LYS A 229 16.96 20.55 23.14
C LYS A 229 17.73 20.90 24.42
N ALA A 230 18.35 19.93 25.10
CA ALA A 230 19.11 20.20 26.33
C ALA A 230 20.32 21.12 26.11
N ILE A 231 21.01 20.98 24.97
CA ILE A 231 22.16 21.84 24.63
C ILE A 231 21.72 23.29 24.40
N ASN A 232 20.56 23.51 23.78
CA ASN A 232 20.06 24.85 23.48
C ASN A 232 19.23 25.48 24.60
N ASP A 233 18.74 24.68 25.54
CA ASP A 233 17.87 25.10 26.63
C ASP A 233 18.21 24.32 27.91
N GLU A 234 19.17 24.86 28.68
CA GLU A 234 19.60 24.31 29.96
C GLU A 234 18.44 24.12 30.96
N SER A 235 17.37 24.92 30.86
CA SER A 235 16.20 24.78 31.73
C SER A 235 15.44 23.46 31.52
N GLN A 236 15.63 22.82 30.36
CA GLN A 236 15.01 21.54 29.99
C GLN A 236 15.95 20.34 30.17
N LYS A 237 17.18 20.57 30.63
CA LYS A 237 18.21 19.51 30.72
C LYS A 237 17.78 18.32 31.57
N ASP A 238 17.21 18.57 32.75
CA ASP A 238 16.71 17.50 33.64
C ASP A 238 15.55 16.71 33.02
N ASN A 239 14.62 17.39 32.34
CA ASN A 239 13.51 16.77 31.62
C ASN A 239 13.99 15.92 30.44
N VAL A 240 15.02 16.39 29.73
CA VAL A 240 15.66 15.66 28.64
C VAL A 240 16.35 14.39 29.16
N ILE A 241 17.11 14.49 30.25
CA ILE A 241 17.78 13.34 30.87
C ILE A 241 16.75 12.28 31.28
N LYS A 242 15.65 12.67 31.92
CA LYS A 242 14.55 11.77 32.25
C LYS A 242 13.89 11.17 31.00
N GLY A 243 13.77 11.96 29.93
CA GLY A 243 13.29 11.47 28.63
C GLY A 243 14.21 10.41 28.01
N LEU A 244 15.53 10.62 28.06
CA LEU A 244 16.52 9.65 27.59
C LEU A 244 16.52 8.38 28.44
N LYS A 245 16.44 8.50 29.77
CA LYS A 245 16.28 7.35 30.68
C LYS A 245 14.99 6.59 30.41
N SER A 246 13.91 7.28 30.06
CA SER A 246 12.63 6.67 29.69
C SER A 246 12.72 5.86 28.38
N LEU A 247 13.62 6.21 27.46
CA LEU A 247 13.86 5.41 26.25
C LEU A 247 14.51 4.05 26.57
N LEU A 248 15.31 3.98 27.64
CA LEU A 248 15.94 2.73 28.07
C LEU A 248 14.93 1.72 28.65
N LEU A 249 13.73 2.18 29.03
CA LEU A 249 12.62 1.32 29.46
C LEU A 249 11.94 0.60 28.29
N ILE A 250 12.26 0.94 27.05
CA ILE A 250 11.70 0.30 25.85
C ILE A 250 12.59 -0.89 25.47
N GLY A 251 12.04 -2.11 25.58
CA GLY A 251 12.79 -3.36 25.33
C GLY A 251 13.15 -3.62 23.86
N GLU A 252 12.43 -3.05 22.89
CA GLU A 252 12.63 -3.30 21.44
C GLU A 252 13.56 -2.27 20.77
N VAL A 253 14.56 -1.74 21.49
CA VAL A 253 15.53 -0.78 20.97
C VAL A 253 16.81 -1.52 20.57
N ALA A 254 17.36 -1.22 19.38
CA ALA A 254 18.62 -1.81 18.94
C ALA A 254 19.78 -1.45 19.89
N ASP A 255 20.67 -2.40 20.17
CA ASP A 255 21.82 -2.22 21.09
C ASP A 255 22.67 -0.98 20.75
N SER A 256 22.90 -0.73 19.46
CA SER A 256 23.64 0.46 19.00
C SER A 256 22.94 1.78 19.32
N THR A 257 21.60 1.78 19.39
CA THR A 257 20.81 2.94 19.81
C THR A 257 20.85 3.10 21.33
N ILE A 258 20.83 1.98 22.07
CA ILE A 258 20.99 1.98 23.53
C ILE A 258 22.35 2.58 23.91
N GLU A 259 23.45 2.12 23.32
CA GLU A 259 24.79 2.66 23.54
C GLU A 259 24.88 4.16 23.22
N HIS A 260 24.12 4.61 22.22
CA HIS A 260 24.05 6.03 21.86
C HIS A 260 23.29 6.86 22.91
N ILE A 261 22.17 6.34 23.42
CA ILE A 261 21.38 6.96 24.48
C ILE A 261 22.21 7.05 25.77
N GLU A 262 22.93 5.99 26.13
CA GLU A 262 23.79 5.98 27.33
C GLU A 262 24.87 7.06 27.27
N ARG A 263 25.55 7.17 26.13
CA ARG A 263 26.56 8.21 25.91
C ARG A 263 25.99 9.61 26.02
N HIS A 264 24.77 9.81 25.52
CA HIS A 264 24.07 11.08 25.64
C HIS A 264 23.70 11.41 27.09
N ILE A 265 23.29 10.41 27.88
CA ILE A 265 23.01 10.58 29.31
C ILE A 265 24.31 10.91 30.06
N GLU A 266 25.39 10.15 29.82
CA GLU A 266 26.71 10.37 30.42
C GLU A 266 27.23 11.79 30.15
N ASN A 267 27.12 12.25 28.90
CA ASN A 267 27.51 13.60 28.49
C ASN A 267 26.67 14.70 29.17
N LEU A 268 25.39 14.45 29.46
CA LEU A 268 24.50 15.45 30.05
C LEU A 268 24.56 15.46 31.58
N GLU A 269 24.75 14.31 32.22
CA GLU A 269 24.84 14.18 33.69
C GLU A 269 26.25 14.46 34.23
N GLU A 270 27.28 14.26 33.42
CA GLU A 270 28.70 14.42 33.77
C GLU A 270 29.04 13.77 35.13
N VAL A 271 29.16 14.57 36.20
CA VAL A 271 29.53 14.14 37.54
C VAL A 271 28.41 13.36 38.24
N MET A 272 27.16 13.55 37.83
CA MET A 272 25.97 12.91 38.41
C MET A 272 25.61 11.58 37.73
N TYR A 273 26.39 11.15 36.74
CA TYR A 273 26.10 9.94 35.98
C TYR A 273 26.14 8.69 36.87
N ASN A 274 25.07 7.91 36.84
CA ASN A 274 24.91 6.69 37.63
C ASN A 274 24.74 5.46 36.72
N SER A 275 25.82 4.71 36.51
CA SER A 275 25.82 3.50 35.69
C SER A 275 24.95 2.36 36.25
N GLU A 276 24.78 2.27 37.59
CA GLU A 276 23.92 1.26 38.21
C GLU A 276 22.44 1.52 37.90
N GLU A 277 22.03 2.79 37.85
CA GLU A 277 20.68 3.18 37.47
C GLU A 277 20.37 2.76 36.03
N ILE A 278 21.32 2.95 35.12
CA ILE A 278 21.19 2.58 33.71
C ILE A 278 21.03 1.06 33.55
N VAL A 279 21.83 0.26 34.26
CA VAL A 279 21.69 -1.20 34.25
C VAL A 279 20.33 -1.62 34.80
N ARG A 280 19.85 -0.99 35.87
CA ARG A 280 18.51 -1.27 36.43
C ARG A 280 17.39 -0.98 35.42
N LEU A 281 17.45 0.16 34.72
CA LEU A 281 16.46 0.52 33.69
C LEU A 281 16.43 -0.50 32.54
N LYS A 282 17.61 -0.98 32.11
CA LYS A 282 17.74 -2.04 31.11
C LYS A 282 17.15 -3.36 31.58
N ILE A 283 17.35 -3.74 32.84
CA ILE A 283 16.73 -4.96 33.38
C ILE A 283 15.21 -4.79 33.44
N GLN A 284 14.74 -3.61 33.87
CA GLN A 284 13.32 -3.28 33.96
C GLN A 284 12.62 -3.30 32.58
N SER A 285 13.29 -2.90 31.51
CA SER A 285 12.72 -2.92 30.15
C SER A 285 12.29 -4.31 29.70
N HIS A 286 12.96 -5.37 30.17
CA HIS A 286 12.59 -6.76 29.87
C HIS A 286 11.26 -7.18 30.51
N SER A 287 10.81 -6.46 31.54
CA SER A 287 9.54 -6.70 32.23
C SER A 287 8.38 -5.85 31.72
N ILE A 288 8.65 -4.89 30.83
CA ILE A 288 7.65 -3.99 30.25
C ILE A 288 7.22 -4.58 28.91
N GLU A 289 6.03 -5.19 28.87
CA GLU A 289 5.48 -5.81 27.67
C GLU A 289 4.44 -4.91 26.96
N THR A 290 3.94 -3.87 27.64
CA THR A 290 2.82 -3.06 27.16
C THR A 290 3.07 -1.56 27.23
N SER A 291 2.38 -0.79 26.37
CA SER A 291 2.42 0.67 26.40
C SER A 291 1.88 1.26 27.71
N LEU A 292 0.96 0.57 28.40
CA LEU A 292 0.45 0.99 29.70
C LEU A 292 1.48 0.76 30.81
N GLU A 293 2.17 -0.38 30.81
CA GLU A 293 3.28 -0.65 31.74
C GLU A 293 4.43 0.33 31.55
N LEU A 294 4.75 0.69 30.29
CA LEU A 294 5.74 1.72 30.00
C LEU A 294 5.33 3.05 30.64
N ARG A 295 4.07 3.48 30.48
CA ARG A 295 3.57 4.73 31.08
C ARG A 295 3.69 4.70 32.60
N ASN A 296 3.25 3.60 33.22
CA ASN A 296 3.35 3.42 34.66
C ASN A 296 4.80 3.36 35.18
N ALA A 297 5.75 2.93 34.35
CA ALA A 297 7.17 2.92 34.70
C ALA A 297 7.85 4.28 34.52
N ILE A 298 7.29 5.15 33.68
CA ILE A 298 7.74 6.53 33.45
C ILE A 298 7.14 7.50 34.50
N ASP A 299 5.90 7.24 34.94
CA ASP A 299 5.19 8.02 35.97
C ASP A 299 5.80 7.88 37.37
#